data_AF-A0A520LPL9-F1
#
_entry.id   AF-A0A520LPL9-F1
#
_cell.length_a   1.000
_cell.length_b   1.000
_cell.length_c   1.000
_cell.angle_alpha   90.00
_cell.angle_beta   90.00
_cell.angle_gamma   90.00
#
_symmetry.space_group_name_H-M   'P 1'
#
loop_
_entity.id
_entity.type
_entity.pdbx_description
1 polymer ?
#
loop_
_entity_poly.entity_id
_entity_poly.type
_entity_poly.pdbx_seq_one_letter_code
_entity_poly.pdbx_strand_id
1 'polypeptide(L)'
;MPETNGADADSNSPRPGLRMDLQAIDLDRDGHGLARWQGWVVVVPGLLPGERASVQLQQRQKSRWLSRISERLTSSPERRRPPCILAHDCGGCTLQHLEETAQRDWKQDQLRQTLLRIGEIDHPQAPVQTDQRGLGYRNRGLIPLRR
;
A
#
# COMPACT_ATOMS: atom_id res chain seq x y z
N MET A 1 45.53 25.36 18.74
CA MET A 1 44.28 25.14 19.49
C MET A 1 43.33 24.38 18.57
N PRO A 2 42.76 23.24 19.00
CA PRO A 2 41.93 22.41 18.15
C PRO A 2 40.47 22.88 18.27
N GLU A 3 39.88 23.36 17.18
CA GLU A 3 38.44 23.58 17.11
C GLU A 3 37.78 22.33 16.53
N THR A 4 37.09 21.67 17.44
CA THR A 4 36.16 20.56 17.35
C THR A 4 35.19 20.63 16.17
N ASN A 5 35.20 19.56 15.37
CA ASN A 5 34.06 18.68 15.12
C ASN A 5 32.71 19.37 14.78
N GLY A 6 32.56 19.80 13.52
CA GLY A 6 31.26 20.04 12.90
C GLY A 6 30.62 18.71 12.46
N ALA A 7 30.15 17.92 13.43
CA ALA A 7 29.40 16.70 13.21
C ALA A 7 27.89 17.00 13.19
N ASP A 8 27.43 17.80 12.23
CA ASP A 8 26.01 18.08 12.01
C ASP A 8 25.69 18.07 10.51
N ALA A 9 25.78 16.89 9.90
CA ALA A 9 25.30 16.65 8.54
C ALA A 9 24.33 15.44 8.52
N ASP A 10 23.05 15.76 8.26
CA ASP A 10 22.00 14.89 7.73
C ASP A 10 21.42 13.76 8.62
N SER A 11 20.77 14.13 9.73
CA SER A 11 19.91 13.21 10.49
C SER A 11 18.63 12.78 9.75
N ASN A 12 18.35 13.37 8.57
CA ASN A 12 17.07 13.24 7.87
C ASN A 12 17.18 12.54 6.50
N SER A 13 18.33 11.97 6.15
CA SER A 13 18.48 11.20 4.92
C SER A 13 17.75 9.86 5.00
N PRO A 14 17.01 9.44 3.95
CA PRO A 14 16.30 8.17 3.94
C PRO A 14 17.28 7.00 4.09
N ARG A 15 17.20 6.30 5.23
CA ARG A 15 18.03 5.14 5.56
C ARG A 15 17.16 3.95 5.96
N PRO A 16 17.58 2.70 5.65
CA PRO A 16 16.94 1.52 6.19
C PRO A 16 16.86 1.59 7.72
N GLY A 17 15.72 1.20 8.30
CA GLY A 17 15.48 1.20 9.73
C GLY A 17 14.92 2.50 10.31
N LEU A 18 14.90 3.61 9.56
CA LEU A 18 14.30 4.87 9.98
C LEU A 18 12.79 4.69 10.22
N ARG A 19 12.31 5.14 11.38
CA ARG A 19 10.88 5.18 11.73
C ARG A 19 10.33 6.58 11.58
N MET A 20 9.13 6.68 11.01
CA MET A 20 8.46 7.95 10.79
C MET A 20 6.94 7.73 10.69
N ASP A 21 6.19 8.76 11.04
CA ASP A 21 4.74 8.73 10.91
C ASP A 21 4.33 9.31 9.56
N LEU A 22 3.57 8.52 8.80
CA LEU A 22 3.10 8.91 7.48
C LEU A 22 1.59 8.72 7.36
N GLN A 23 0.99 9.49 6.47
CA GLN A 23 -0.37 9.29 6.01
C GLN A 23 -0.35 8.73 4.59
N ALA A 24 -1.13 7.67 4.35
CA ALA A 24 -1.33 7.17 3.00
C ALA A 24 -2.28 8.11 2.24
N ILE A 25 -1.86 8.49 1.04
CA ILE A 25 -2.62 9.36 0.13
C ILE A 25 -3.39 8.55 -0.92
N ASP A 26 -2.85 7.39 -1.32
CA ASP A 26 -3.42 6.57 -2.39
C ASP A 26 -2.98 5.11 -2.24
N LEU A 27 -3.46 4.23 -3.11
CA LEU A 27 -3.00 2.86 -3.27
C LEU A 27 -2.20 2.70 -4.56
N ASP A 28 -1.20 1.82 -4.55
CA ASP A 28 -0.56 1.36 -5.77
C ASP A 28 -1.42 0.31 -6.50
N ARG A 29 -0.93 -0.16 -7.65
CA ARG A 29 -1.61 -1.17 -8.48
C ARG A 29 -1.78 -2.52 -7.81
N ASP A 30 -0.95 -2.82 -6.81
CA ASP A 30 -0.96 -4.08 -6.07
C ASP A 30 -1.83 -3.98 -4.80
N GLY A 31 -2.32 -2.77 -4.47
CA GLY A 31 -3.16 -2.50 -3.30
C GLY A 31 -2.37 -2.16 -2.04
N HIS A 32 -1.13 -1.68 -2.19
CA HIS A 32 -0.32 -1.17 -1.09
C HIS A 32 -0.47 0.34 -0.94
N GLY A 33 -0.48 0.83 0.30
CA GLY A 33 -0.57 2.26 0.58
C GLY A 33 0.63 3.03 0.03
N LEU A 34 0.37 4.19 -0.55
CA LEU A 34 1.37 5.13 -1.02
C LEU A 34 1.36 6.35 -0.12
N ALA A 35 2.54 6.71 0.40
CA ALA A 35 2.79 7.95 1.11
C ALA A 35 3.91 8.73 0.42
N ARG A 36 3.92 10.06 0.58
CA ARG A 36 5.01 10.91 0.11
C ARG A 36 5.78 11.46 1.30
N TRP A 37 7.10 11.36 1.24
CA TRP A 37 7.99 11.90 2.27
C TRP A 37 9.26 12.44 1.62
N GLN A 38 9.51 13.75 1.76
CA GLN A 38 10.72 14.42 1.26
C GLN A 38 11.05 14.11 -0.22
N GLY A 39 10.03 14.12 -1.08
CA GLY A 39 10.16 13.81 -2.51
C GLY A 39 10.25 12.31 -2.84
N TRP A 40 10.33 11.43 -1.84
CA TRP A 40 10.29 9.98 -2.01
C TRP A 40 8.85 9.45 -1.93
N VAL A 41 8.59 8.40 -2.70
CA VAL A 41 7.38 7.60 -2.57
C VAL A 41 7.66 6.44 -1.62
N VAL A 42 6.91 6.35 -0.53
CA VAL A 42 6.99 5.27 0.45
C VAL A 42 5.81 4.34 0.21
N VAL A 43 6.10 3.08 -0.10
CA VAL A 43 5.13 2.01 -0.26
C VAL A 43 4.97 1.31 1.08
N VAL A 44 3.73 1.26 1.57
CA VAL A 44 3.36 0.74 2.88
C VAL A 44 2.31 -0.37 2.69
N PRO A 45 2.72 -1.65 2.65
CA PRO A 45 1.79 -2.76 2.54
C PRO A 45 0.79 -2.79 3.71
N GLY A 46 -0.50 -2.86 3.39
CA GLY A 46 -1.57 -2.97 4.38
C GLY A 46 -2.03 -1.66 5.01
N LEU A 47 -1.56 -0.50 4.52
CA LEU A 47 -2.06 0.83 4.88
C LEU A 47 -3.04 1.31 3.80
N LEU A 48 -4.20 1.85 4.21
CA LEU A 48 -5.23 2.34 3.30
C LEU A 48 -5.19 3.86 3.15
N PRO A 49 -5.71 4.44 2.06
CA PRO A 49 -5.81 5.88 1.90
C PRO A 49 -6.54 6.54 3.07
N GLY A 50 -6.01 7.68 3.52
CA GLY A 50 -6.52 8.42 4.68
C GLY A 50 -5.98 7.93 6.03
N GLU A 51 -5.41 6.72 6.10
CA GLU A 51 -4.86 6.18 7.35
C GLU A 51 -3.49 6.76 7.70
N ARG A 52 -3.24 6.81 9.02
CA ARG A 52 -1.96 7.23 9.59
C ARG A 52 -1.31 6.07 10.32
N ALA A 53 -0.03 5.87 10.08
CA ALA A 53 0.75 4.83 10.73
C ALA A 53 2.20 5.26 10.93
N SER A 54 2.80 4.77 12.00
CA SER A 54 4.24 4.76 12.18
C SER A 54 4.82 3.63 11.35
N VAL A 55 5.68 3.96 10.38
CA VAL A 55 6.28 3.02 9.45
C VAL A 55 7.79 3.01 9.59
N GLN A 56 8.39 1.84 9.35
CA GLN A 56 9.83 1.65 9.30
C GLN A 56 10.27 1.42 7.86
N LEU A 57 11.20 2.23 7.35
CA LEU A 57 11.79 2.02 6.03
C LEU A 57 12.62 0.72 6.04
N GLN A 58 12.43 -0.12 5.02
CA GLN A 58 13.13 -1.40 4.91
C GLN A 58 14.15 -1.38 3.77
N GLN A 59 13.66 -1.20 2.53
CA GLN A 59 14.50 -1.34 1.35
C GLN A 59 14.24 -0.19 0.38
N ARG A 60 15.33 0.39 -0.15
CA ARG A 60 15.27 1.37 -1.23
C ARG A 60 15.14 0.67 -2.58
N GLN A 61 14.22 1.15 -3.41
CA GLN A 61 14.05 0.72 -4.79
C GLN A 61 13.99 1.93 -5.72
N LYS A 62 15.06 2.21 -6.48
CA LYS A 62 15.16 3.35 -7.40
C LYS A 62 14.66 4.66 -6.76
N SER A 63 13.44 5.09 -7.08
CA SER A 63 12.75 6.31 -6.61
C SER A 63 11.71 6.07 -5.51
N ARG A 64 11.65 4.86 -4.94
CA ARG A 64 10.65 4.44 -3.94
C ARG A 64 11.31 3.73 -2.77
N TRP A 65 10.62 3.68 -1.65
CA TRP A 65 11.00 2.91 -0.47
C TRP A 65 9.92 1.90 -0.12
N LEU A 66 10.31 0.65 0.11
CA LEU A 66 9.46 -0.32 0.79
C LEU A 66 9.56 -0.09 2.29
N SER A 67 8.44 -0.18 2.97
CA SER A 67 8.34 0.01 4.41
C SER A 67 7.46 -1.05 5.05
N ARG A 68 7.52 -1.13 6.38
CA ARG A 68 6.65 -1.96 7.19
C ARG A 68 5.94 -1.11 8.24
N ILE A 69 4.66 -1.36 8.46
CA ILE A 69 3.89 -0.74 9.55
C ILE A 69 4.44 -1.24 10.88
N SER A 70 4.89 -0.31 11.73
CA SER A 70 5.25 -0.57 13.12
C SER A 70 4.04 -0.41 14.03
N GLU A 71 3.27 0.66 13.82
CA GLU A 71 2.07 0.95 14.60
C GLU A 71 1.04 1.68 13.73
N ARG A 72 -0.24 1.34 13.86
CA ARG A 72 -1.33 2.07 13.17
C ARG A 72 -1.93 3.09 14.14
N LEU A 73 -1.88 4.36 13.76
CA LEU A 73 -2.37 5.48 14.57
C LEU A 73 -3.84 5.80 14.29
N THR A 74 -4.27 5.64 13.03
CA THR A 74 -5.66 5.90 12.62
C THR A 74 -6.09 4.88 11.58
N SER A 75 -7.32 4.39 11.69
CA SER A 75 -7.92 3.46 10.74
C SER A 75 -8.96 4.15 9.87
N SER A 76 -9.04 3.74 8.59
CA SER A 76 -10.01 4.25 7.62
C SER A 76 -11.39 3.63 7.90
N PRO A 77 -12.50 4.36 7.66
CA PRO A 77 -13.84 3.78 7.73
C PRO A 77 -14.06 2.65 6.70
N GLU A 78 -13.29 2.64 5.61
CA GLU A 78 -13.34 1.60 4.59
C GLU A 78 -12.51 0.37 4.96
N ARG A 79 -11.84 0.38 6.13
CA ARG A 79 -11.10 -0.78 6.61
C ARG A 79 -12.08 -1.83 7.12
N ARG A 80 -11.88 -3.06 6.66
CA ARG A 80 -12.53 -4.25 7.22
C ARG A 80 -11.55 -5.20 7.85
N ARG A 81 -12.06 -6.03 8.77
CA ARG A 81 -11.31 -7.20 9.22
C ARG A 81 -11.25 -8.22 8.05
N PRO A 82 -10.05 -8.67 7.64
CA PRO A 82 -9.92 -9.71 6.63
C PRO A 82 -10.68 -10.98 7.05
N PRO A 83 -11.46 -11.61 6.16
CA PRO A 83 -12.17 -12.84 6.46
C PRO A 83 -11.22 -14.04 6.58
N CYS A 84 -10.04 -14.01 5.93
CA CYS A 84 -9.04 -15.05 6.03
C CYS A 84 -8.07 -14.77 7.19
N ILE A 85 -7.87 -15.77 8.06
CA ILE A 85 -6.92 -15.68 9.18
C ILE A 85 -5.45 -15.54 8.72
N LEU A 86 -5.13 -16.03 7.50
CA LEU A 86 -3.79 -15.98 6.92
C LEU A 86 -3.59 -14.79 5.97
N ALA A 87 -4.53 -13.84 5.90
CA ALA A 87 -4.50 -12.77 4.90
C ALA A 87 -3.19 -11.95 4.92
N HIS A 88 -2.59 -11.79 6.09
CA HIS A 88 -1.37 -11.01 6.27
C HIS A 88 -0.09 -11.78 5.89
N ASP A 89 -0.08 -13.10 6.02
CA ASP A 89 1.13 -13.92 5.86
C ASP A 89 1.18 -14.69 4.53
N CYS A 90 0.02 -15.07 3.99
CA CYS A 90 -0.07 -15.92 2.80
C CYS A 90 0.28 -15.16 1.50
N GLY A 91 0.09 -13.84 1.45
CA GLY A 91 0.34 -13.02 0.26
C GLY A 91 -0.65 -13.25 -0.90
N GLY A 92 -1.58 -14.19 -0.78
CA GLY A 92 -2.53 -14.53 -1.85
C GLY A 92 -3.64 -13.49 -2.07
N CYS A 93 -3.90 -12.61 -1.10
CA CYS A 93 -4.94 -11.59 -1.19
C CYS A 93 -4.45 -10.27 -0.58
N THR A 94 -4.18 -9.26 -1.42
CA THR A 94 -3.67 -7.97 -0.96
C THR A 94 -4.76 -7.07 -0.38
N LEU A 95 -5.98 -7.11 -0.93
CA LEU A 95 -7.06 -6.14 -0.64
C LEU A 95 -8.11 -6.59 0.38
N GLN A 96 -7.98 -7.77 1.01
CA GLN A 96 -9.02 -8.28 1.94
C GLN A 96 -9.30 -7.38 3.15
N HIS A 97 -8.41 -6.44 3.44
CA HIS A 97 -8.54 -5.48 4.54
C HIS A 97 -9.29 -4.19 4.13
N LEU A 98 -9.66 -4.05 2.86
CA LEU A 98 -10.47 -2.98 2.31
C LEU A 98 -11.92 -3.47 2.12
N GLU A 99 -12.90 -2.62 2.38
CA GLU A 99 -14.32 -2.95 2.13
C GLU A 99 -14.60 -3.22 0.65
N GLU A 100 -15.57 -4.09 0.38
CA GLU A 100 -15.84 -4.55 -0.98
C GLU A 100 -16.27 -3.40 -1.91
N THR A 101 -17.05 -2.44 -1.38
CA THR A 101 -17.44 -1.22 -2.11
C THR A 101 -16.21 -0.43 -2.53
N ALA A 102 -15.31 -0.15 -1.59
CA ALA A 102 -14.08 0.59 -1.83
C ALA A 102 -13.11 -0.17 -2.75
N GLN A 103 -13.08 -1.51 -2.70
CA GLN A 103 -12.32 -2.32 -3.66
C GLN A 103 -12.82 -2.13 -5.10
N ARG A 104 -14.13 -2.00 -5.31
CA ARG A 104 -14.70 -1.76 -6.65
C ARG A 104 -14.35 -0.37 -7.14
N ASP A 105 -14.53 0.63 -6.29
CA ASP A 105 -14.25 2.03 -6.61
C ASP A 105 -12.77 2.21 -6.96
N TRP A 106 -11.87 1.60 -6.17
CA TRP A 106 -10.44 1.58 -6.46
C TRP A 106 -10.13 0.92 -7.81
N LYS A 107 -10.70 -0.25 -8.12
CA LYS A 107 -10.49 -0.92 -9.43
C LYS A 107 -10.96 -0.07 -10.59
N GLN A 108 -12.11 0.59 -10.44
CA GLN A 108 -12.69 1.45 -11.47
C GLN A 108 -11.81 2.69 -11.70
N ASP A 109 -11.31 3.30 -10.63
CA ASP A 109 -10.38 4.42 -10.76
C ASP A 109 -9.05 4.00 -11.39
N GLN A 110 -8.48 2.84 -11.02
CA GLN A 110 -7.27 2.31 -11.65
C GLN A 110 -7.44 2.07 -13.15
N LEU A 111 -8.59 1.55 -13.58
CA LEU A 111 -8.93 1.38 -14.99
C LEU A 111 -9.00 2.75 -15.69
N ARG A 112 -9.71 3.72 -15.11
CA ARG A 112 -9.81 5.09 -15.62
C ARG A 112 -8.46 5.77 -15.77
N GLN A 113 -7.66 5.78 -14.72
CA GLN A 113 -6.33 6.38 -14.76
C GLN A 113 -5.44 5.70 -15.81
N THR A 114 -5.58 4.38 -15.99
CA THR A 114 -4.81 3.64 -16.99
C THR A 114 -5.25 3.98 -18.42
N LEU A 115 -6.55 4.04 -18.70
CA LEU A 115 -7.08 4.42 -20.02
C LEU A 115 -6.71 5.85 -20.38
N LEU A 116 -6.85 6.79 -19.45
CA LEU A 116 -6.50 8.19 -19.68
C LEU A 116 -5.00 8.38 -19.90
N ARG A 117 -4.16 7.82 -19.03
CA ARG A 117 -2.71 8.10 -19.03
C ARG A 117 -1.93 7.33 -20.08
N ILE A 118 -2.35 6.11 -20.41
CA ILE A 118 -1.62 5.23 -21.34
C ILE A 118 -2.35 5.14 -22.67
N GLY A 119 -3.68 5.01 -22.64
CA GLY A 119 -4.49 4.90 -23.84
C GLY A 119 -4.87 6.25 -24.45
N GLU A 120 -4.74 7.35 -23.72
CA GLU A 120 -5.26 8.68 -24.11
C GLU A 120 -6.77 8.65 -24.42
N ILE A 121 -7.50 7.73 -23.78
CA ILE A 121 -8.94 7.52 -23.97
C ILE A 121 -9.68 8.05 -22.75
N ASP A 122 -10.51 9.07 -22.96
CA ASP A 122 -11.51 9.53 -22.00
C ASP A 122 -12.88 8.96 -22.37
N HIS A 123 -13.22 7.81 -21.78
CA HIS A 123 -14.46 7.10 -22.04
C HIS A 123 -15.17 6.74 -20.73
N PRO A 124 -16.50 6.95 -20.63
CA PRO A 124 -17.27 6.53 -19.47
C PRO A 124 -17.21 5.01 -19.29
N GLN A 125 -16.85 4.57 -18.09
CA GLN A 125 -16.77 3.15 -17.78
C GLN A 125 -18.07 2.64 -17.17
N ALA A 126 -18.49 1.45 -17.60
CA ALA A 126 -19.51 0.72 -16.90
C ALA A 126 -19.04 0.36 -15.47
N PRO A 127 -19.94 0.28 -14.48
CA PRO A 127 -19.59 -0.14 -13.13
C PRO A 127 -18.93 -1.52 -13.09
N VAL A 128 -17.99 -1.72 -12.16
CA VAL A 128 -17.35 -3.02 -11.94
C VAL A 128 -18.38 -4.06 -11.51
N GLN A 129 -18.49 -5.13 -12.28
CA GLN A 129 -19.38 -6.25 -11.97
C GLN A 129 -18.83 -7.10 -10.82
N THR A 130 -19.69 -7.47 -9.87
CA THR A 130 -19.33 -8.32 -8.73
C THR A 130 -20.35 -9.44 -8.52
N ASP A 131 -19.86 -10.60 -8.06
CA ASP A 131 -20.72 -11.68 -7.56
C ASP A 131 -21.14 -11.38 -6.12
N GLN A 132 -22.38 -11.72 -5.76
CA GLN A 132 -22.89 -11.56 -4.39
C GLN A 132 -22.18 -12.48 -3.39
N ARG A 133 -21.53 -13.55 -3.85
CA ARG A 133 -20.82 -14.50 -2.97
C ARG A 133 -19.56 -13.94 -2.34
N GLY A 134 -18.83 -13.04 -3.01
CA GLY A 134 -17.58 -12.40 -2.57
C GLY A 134 -16.36 -13.33 -2.39
N LEU A 135 -16.51 -14.45 -1.68
CA LEU A 135 -15.50 -15.47 -1.39
C LEU A 135 -15.86 -16.82 -2.02
N GLY A 136 -14.91 -17.77 -2.01
CA GLY A 136 -15.14 -19.12 -2.53
C GLY A 136 -15.16 -19.24 -4.07
N TYR A 137 -14.86 -18.16 -4.78
CA TYR A 137 -14.86 -18.13 -6.25
C TYR A 137 -13.70 -18.93 -6.88
N ARG A 138 -12.60 -19.17 -6.15
CA ARG A 138 -11.41 -19.82 -6.70
C ARG A 138 -11.57 -21.34 -6.68
N ASN A 139 -11.68 -21.95 -7.86
CA ASN A 139 -11.84 -23.41 -8.03
C ASN A 139 -10.52 -24.20 -8.04
N ARG A 140 -9.36 -23.53 -8.06
CA ARG A 140 -8.03 -24.16 -8.08
C ARG A 140 -7.01 -23.39 -7.25
N GLY A 141 -6.36 -24.07 -6.32
CA GLY A 141 -5.21 -23.57 -5.54
C GLY A 141 -3.95 -24.37 -5.85
N LEU A 142 -2.80 -23.69 -5.93
CA LEU A 142 -1.48 -24.34 -5.99
C LEU A 142 -0.80 -24.06 -4.66
N ILE A 143 -0.51 -25.11 -3.89
CA ILE A 143 0.14 -25.00 -2.59
C ILE A 143 1.55 -25.58 -2.73
N PRO A 144 2.61 -24.73 -2.72
CA PRO A 144 3.98 -25.22 -2.77
C PRO A 144 4.32 -25.91 -1.44
N LEU A 145 4.78 -27.16 -1.52
CA LEU A 145 5.31 -27.89 -0.37
C LEU A 145 6.82 -27.69 -0.30
N ARG A 146 7.31 -27.25 0.86
CA ARG A 146 8.74 -27.28 1.18
C ARG A 146 9.00 -28.40 2.17
N ARG A 147 10.08 -29.14 1.96
CA ARG A 147 10.52 -30.25 2.79
C ARG A 147 11.33 -29.74 3.98
#